data_AF-A0A0F6HBP8-F1
#
_entry.id   AF-A0A0F6HBP8-F1
#
_cell.length_a   1.000
_cell.length_b   1.000
_cell.length_c   1.000
_cell.angle_alpha   90.00
_cell.angle_beta   90.00
_cell.angle_gamma   90.00
#
_symmetry.space_group_name_H-M   'P 1'
#
loop_
_entity.id
_entity.type
_entity.pdbx_description
1 polymer ?
#
loop_
_entity_poly.entity_id
_entity_poly.type
_entity_poly.pdbx_seq_one_letter_code
_entity_poly.pdbx_strand_id
1 'polypeptide(L)'
;MEKYIKIFYFITSILFLSFETILPKDEEIKTKETKTKKEVHIVLKKNEESKIKKETHSDSKKELKEKKKKRVNLEFEVIRKKELLFSFSIQTRKFAQGELLFLKLTPEKTILSKLDRIKIFWEKKEIPYTKKELVFYAWIPISPEFNKKSGILEIHDKNLFRKNDYKEYEIPIHKTTFSVTKVSSLTMDKKYTSQELPQETLDFIADCSKAKAEAFRSKTDLQIASDFVYPVTEVQFTSPFYKRRIYNKTKGKPHGGVDFKGAQGTPIYAINDGTVVLSRSMYYEGNFTVIDHGLEVYSLYMHQSELNVKVGDKIKKGDLIGKVGSTGMSTGPHLHLGLRVQGTMVNPLSVIGQKFFE
;
A
#
# COMPACT_ATOMS: atom_id res chain seq x y z
N MET A 1 11.20 21.76 48.70
CA MET A 1 10.82 23.07 48.13
C MET A 1 11.20 23.06 46.65
N GLU A 2 10.39 23.71 45.82
CA GLU A 2 10.70 24.40 44.54
C GLU A 2 12.13 24.29 43.97
N LYS A 3 12.43 24.15 42.66
CA LYS A 3 11.75 24.39 41.35
C LYS A 3 12.60 23.63 40.29
N TYR A 4 12.24 23.36 39.02
CA TYR A 4 11.07 23.57 38.14
C TYR A 4 10.87 22.30 37.28
N ILE A 5 9.69 22.11 36.66
CA ILE A 5 9.38 21.04 35.68
C ILE A 5 8.49 21.62 34.56
N LYS A 6 8.64 21.11 33.32
CA LYS A 6 7.89 21.39 32.06
C LYS A 6 8.26 22.64 31.25
N ILE A 7 8.73 22.40 30.02
CA ILE A 7 8.38 23.20 28.84
C ILE A 7 7.91 22.22 27.76
N PHE A 8 6.63 22.26 27.40
CA PHE A 8 6.10 21.60 26.20
C PHE A 8 4.82 22.34 25.76
N TYR A 9 4.88 22.94 24.56
CA TYR A 9 3.76 23.40 23.72
C TYR A 9 2.78 24.42 24.31
N PHE A 10 2.86 25.65 23.78
CA PHE A 10 1.77 26.62 23.75
C PHE A 10 1.68 27.18 22.33
N ILE A 11 0.50 27.06 21.70
CA ILE A 11 -0.12 27.94 20.68
C ILE A 11 -1.38 27.20 20.21
N THR A 12 -2.52 27.53 20.81
CA THR A 12 -3.85 27.56 20.20
C THR A 12 -4.77 28.36 21.12
N SER A 13 -5.21 29.55 20.71
CA SER A 13 -6.61 29.99 20.85
C SER A 13 -6.80 31.37 20.20
N ILE A 14 -7.62 31.43 19.16
CA ILE A 14 -8.52 32.57 18.93
C ILE A 14 -9.92 31.98 18.81
N LEU A 15 -10.87 32.68 19.42
CA LEU A 15 -12.11 32.13 19.95
C LEU A 15 -13.21 32.00 18.87
N PHE A 16 -13.96 30.90 18.91
CA PHE A 16 -15.28 30.82 18.27
C PHE A 16 -16.27 31.67 19.07
N LEU A 17 -17.10 32.48 18.40
CA LEU A 17 -18.33 32.97 19.02
C LEU A 17 -19.37 31.84 19.07
N SER A 18 -20.07 31.79 20.20
CA SER A 18 -21.21 30.91 20.45
C SER A 18 -22.45 31.34 19.69
N PHE A 19 -23.21 30.37 19.19
CA PHE A 19 -24.66 30.52 19.00
C PHE A 19 -25.36 29.25 19.48
N GLU A 20 -26.29 29.41 20.42
CA GLU A 20 -27.12 28.34 20.95
C GLU A 20 -28.34 28.12 20.06
N THR A 21 -28.63 26.87 19.71
CA THR A 21 -29.95 26.47 19.21
C THR A 21 -30.37 25.14 19.83
N ILE A 22 -30.98 25.26 21.01
CA ILE A 22 -32.21 24.59 21.45
C ILE A 22 -32.51 23.23 20.77
N LEU A 23 -32.39 22.15 21.55
CA LEU A 23 -33.01 20.85 21.25
C LEU A 23 -34.41 20.77 21.88
N PRO A 24 -35.46 20.41 21.12
CA PRO A 24 -36.68 19.83 21.70
C PRO A 24 -36.48 18.34 22.03
N LYS A 25 -37.27 17.85 22.99
CA LYS A 25 -37.30 16.45 23.42
C LYS A 25 -38.03 15.53 22.45
N ASP A 26 -37.77 14.23 22.67
CA ASP A 26 -38.39 13.05 22.07
C ASP A 26 -39.90 13.12 21.83
N GLU A 27 -40.34 12.69 20.64
CA GLU A 27 -41.63 12.04 20.43
C GLU A 27 -41.43 10.69 19.71
N GLU A 28 -42.03 9.62 20.25
CA GLU A 28 -42.00 8.29 19.62
C GLU A 28 -42.85 8.26 18.34
N ILE A 29 -42.22 8.09 17.16
CA ILE A 29 -42.94 7.70 15.95
C ILE A 29 -42.62 6.24 15.59
N LYS A 30 -43.53 5.35 15.98
CA LYS A 30 -43.56 3.95 15.55
C LYS A 30 -43.97 3.85 14.08
N THR A 31 -43.02 3.61 13.18
CA THR A 31 -43.32 3.14 11.81
C THR A 31 -42.59 1.84 11.49
N LYS A 32 -43.30 0.94 10.82
CA LYS A 32 -42.86 -0.43 10.52
C LYS A 32 -41.90 -0.43 9.33
N GLU A 33 -40.64 -0.79 9.52
CA GLU A 33 -39.74 -1.11 8.40
C GLU A 33 -39.83 -2.59 8.01
N THR A 34 -40.30 -2.80 6.77
CA THR A 34 -40.45 -4.12 6.16
C THR A 34 -39.09 -4.68 5.76
N LYS A 35 -38.68 -5.81 6.37
CA LYS A 35 -37.44 -6.53 6.03
C LYS A 35 -37.34 -6.81 4.53
N THR A 36 -36.37 -6.21 3.85
CA THR A 36 -35.81 -6.75 2.60
C THR A 36 -34.30 -6.90 2.72
N LYS A 37 -33.86 -8.04 3.26
CA LYS A 37 -32.49 -8.50 3.10
C LYS A 37 -32.22 -8.66 1.60
N LYS A 38 -31.23 -7.95 1.07
CA LYS A 38 -30.56 -8.35 -0.19
C LYS A 38 -29.17 -8.85 0.16
N GLU A 39 -28.96 -10.13 -0.10
CA GLU A 39 -27.77 -10.87 0.35
C GLU A 39 -26.53 -10.46 -0.44
N VAL A 40 -25.40 -10.35 0.26
CA VAL A 40 -24.10 -10.12 -0.34
C VAL A 40 -23.48 -11.49 -0.63
N HIS A 41 -23.50 -11.93 -1.88
CA HIS A 41 -22.78 -13.14 -2.29
C HIS A 41 -21.27 -12.90 -2.29
N ILE A 42 -20.62 -13.39 -1.23
CA ILE A 42 -19.17 -13.61 -1.18
C ILE A 42 -18.88 -14.91 -1.93
N VAL A 43 -18.17 -14.83 -3.06
CA VAL A 43 -17.81 -16.00 -3.87
C VAL A 43 -16.36 -16.39 -3.59
N LEU A 44 -16.17 -17.39 -2.72
CA LEU A 44 -14.90 -18.10 -2.57
C LEU A 44 -14.78 -19.14 -3.68
N LYS A 45 -13.89 -18.91 -4.67
CA LYS A 45 -13.60 -19.91 -5.70
C LYS A 45 -12.44 -20.82 -5.26
N LYS A 46 -12.74 -22.10 -5.03
CA LYS A 46 -11.76 -23.18 -5.14
C LYS A 46 -11.75 -23.67 -6.59
N ASN A 47 -10.57 -23.92 -7.14
CA ASN A 47 -10.44 -24.66 -8.40
C ASN A 47 -10.36 -26.15 -8.09
N GLU A 48 -11.22 -26.95 -8.72
CA GLU A 48 -11.12 -28.41 -8.74
C GLU A 48 -10.52 -28.84 -10.09
N GLU A 49 -9.48 -29.66 -10.06
CA GLU A 49 -8.91 -30.27 -11.27
C GLU A 49 -9.56 -31.64 -11.53
N SER A 50 -9.94 -31.88 -12.78
CA SER A 50 -10.60 -33.10 -13.21
C SER A 50 -9.62 -34.27 -13.37
N LYS A 51 -10.02 -35.46 -12.89
CA LYS A 51 -9.28 -36.71 -13.05
C LYS A 51 -9.44 -37.24 -14.48
N ILE A 52 -8.33 -37.52 -15.15
CA ILE A 52 -8.29 -38.48 -16.28
C ILE A 52 -7.44 -39.68 -15.82
N LYS A 53 -7.87 -40.89 -16.20
CA LYS A 53 -7.29 -42.16 -15.72
C LYS A 53 -6.02 -42.54 -16.50
N LYS A 54 -5.24 -43.41 -15.84
CA LYS A 54 -4.01 -44.07 -16.28
C LYS A 54 -4.16 -44.81 -17.62
N GLU A 55 -3.05 -44.89 -18.33
CA GLU A 55 -2.55 -46.15 -18.90
C GLU A 55 -1.03 -46.26 -18.61
N THR A 56 -0.47 -47.47 -18.76
CA THR A 56 0.79 -47.90 -18.13
C THR A 56 1.85 -48.31 -19.16
N HIS A 57 3.13 -48.01 -18.90
CA HIS A 57 4.21 -49.02 -18.84
C HIS A 57 5.51 -48.46 -18.22
N SER A 58 6.46 -49.36 -17.95
CA SER A 58 7.75 -49.14 -17.29
C SER A 58 8.80 -48.49 -18.25
N ASP A 59 10.01 -48.05 -17.88
CA ASP A 59 10.92 -48.55 -16.83
C ASP A 59 12.03 -47.54 -16.41
N SER A 60 12.74 -47.88 -15.33
CA SER A 60 14.11 -47.40 -14.95
C SER A 60 14.39 -45.93 -14.51
N LYS A 61 14.57 -45.79 -13.19
CA LYS A 61 15.50 -44.93 -12.42
C LYS A 61 16.30 -43.81 -13.14
N LYS A 62 16.05 -42.56 -12.73
CA LYS A 62 17.10 -41.59 -12.36
C LYS A 62 16.58 -40.56 -11.35
N GLU A 63 17.09 -40.57 -10.13
CA GLU A 63 16.75 -39.58 -9.10
C GLU A 63 17.40 -38.22 -9.42
N LEU A 64 16.63 -37.27 -9.95
CA LEU A 64 16.87 -35.84 -9.68
C LEU A 64 15.82 -35.36 -8.68
N LYS A 65 16.28 -34.97 -7.48
CA LYS A 65 15.43 -34.34 -6.46
C LYS A 65 15.12 -32.91 -6.86
N GLU A 66 14.15 -32.73 -7.76
CA GLU A 66 13.50 -31.43 -7.94
C GLU A 66 12.90 -30.98 -6.61
N LYS A 67 13.49 -29.93 -6.02
CA LYS A 67 12.87 -29.20 -4.91
C LYS A 67 11.59 -28.56 -5.45
N LYS A 68 10.44 -29.22 -5.26
CA LYS A 68 9.11 -28.67 -5.52
C LYS A 68 9.02 -27.28 -4.88
N LYS A 69 9.12 -26.22 -5.70
CA LYS A 69 8.82 -24.85 -5.27
C LYS A 69 7.41 -24.88 -4.71
N LYS A 70 7.29 -24.64 -3.40
CA LYS A 70 6.00 -24.54 -2.71
C LYS A 70 5.30 -23.30 -3.28
N ARG A 71 4.48 -23.48 -4.32
CA ARG A 71 3.64 -22.42 -4.88
C ARG A 71 2.78 -21.91 -3.71
N VAL A 72 3.08 -20.70 -3.24
CA VAL A 72 2.23 -20.03 -2.26
C VAL A 72 0.93 -19.74 -2.99
N ASN A 73 -0.15 -20.40 -2.58
CA ASN A 73 -1.47 -20.09 -3.09
C ASN A 73 -1.84 -18.74 -2.46
N LEU A 74 -1.66 -17.64 -3.21
CA LEU A 74 -2.00 -16.31 -2.72
C LEU A 74 -3.52 -16.17 -2.78
N GLU A 75 -4.18 -16.41 -1.65
CA GLU A 75 -5.60 -16.13 -1.49
C GLU A 75 -5.84 -14.61 -1.65
N PHE A 76 -6.89 -14.28 -2.40
CA PHE A 76 -7.32 -12.92 -2.64
C PHE A 76 -8.85 -12.82 -2.55
N GLU A 77 -9.33 -11.69 -2.06
CA GLU A 77 -10.74 -11.36 -1.93
C GLU A 77 -11.16 -10.47 -3.11
N VAL A 78 -12.37 -10.68 -3.66
CA VAL A 78 -12.91 -9.84 -4.74
C VAL A 78 -14.37 -9.49 -4.48
N ILE A 79 -14.68 -8.19 -4.58
CA ILE A 79 -16.05 -7.70 -4.71
C ILE A 79 -16.30 -7.41 -6.20
N ARG A 80 -17.43 -7.89 -6.73
CA ARG A 80 -17.89 -7.59 -8.10
C ARG A 80 -19.26 -6.92 -8.05
N LYS A 81 -19.47 -5.91 -8.89
CA LYS A 81 -20.75 -5.22 -9.08
C LYS A 81 -21.01 -5.04 -10.58
N LYS A 82 -22.26 -5.25 -10.98
CA LYS A 82 -22.74 -5.01 -12.34
C LYS A 82 -23.88 -4.00 -12.27
N GLU A 83 -23.74 -2.93 -13.05
CA GLU A 83 -24.76 -1.92 -13.31
C GLU A 83 -25.27 -2.09 -14.74
N LEU A 84 -26.20 -1.24 -15.17
CA LEU A 84 -26.76 -1.30 -16.53
C LEU A 84 -25.74 -0.93 -17.62
N LEU A 85 -24.83 0.01 -17.33
CA LEU A 85 -23.93 0.63 -18.31
C LEU A 85 -22.45 0.36 -18.05
N PHE A 86 -22.13 -0.34 -16.96
CA PHE A 86 -20.76 -0.74 -16.63
C PHE A 86 -20.76 -1.87 -15.59
N SER A 87 -19.60 -2.47 -15.40
CA SER A 87 -19.31 -3.31 -14.25
C SER A 87 -18.00 -2.87 -13.61
N PHE A 88 -17.81 -3.23 -12.34
CA PHE A 88 -16.50 -3.11 -11.71
C PHE A 88 -16.21 -4.28 -10.79
N SER A 89 -14.92 -4.47 -10.53
CA SER A 89 -14.46 -5.34 -9.46
C SER A 89 -13.34 -4.69 -8.68
N ILE A 90 -13.35 -4.92 -7.36
CA ILE A 90 -12.26 -4.54 -6.47
C ILE A 90 -11.60 -5.83 -5.98
N GLN A 91 -10.31 -5.98 -6.24
CA GLN A 91 -9.50 -7.12 -5.83
C GLN A 91 -8.44 -6.69 -4.82
N THR A 92 -8.18 -7.51 -3.81
CA THR A 92 -7.13 -7.30 -2.82
C THR A 92 -6.77 -8.63 -2.15
N ARG A 93 -5.66 -8.69 -1.41
CA ARG A 93 -5.41 -9.84 -0.51
C ARG A 93 -6.44 -9.92 0.61
N LYS A 94 -6.83 -8.76 1.15
CA LYS A 94 -7.87 -8.65 2.17
C LYS A 94 -8.48 -7.24 2.17
N PHE A 95 -9.80 -7.14 2.30
CA PHE A 95 -10.49 -5.89 2.54
C PHE A 95 -10.22 -5.37 3.97
N ALA A 96 -9.02 -4.84 4.23
CA ALA A 96 -8.58 -4.49 5.59
C ALA A 96 -7.60 -3.31 5.68
N GLN A 97 -7.46 -2.77 6.90
CA GLN A 97 -6.50 -1.73 7.26
C GLN A 97 -5.08 -2.07 6.76
N GLY A 98 -4.46 -1.13 6.06
CA GLY A 98 -3.07 -1.23 5.59
C GLY A 98 -2.88 -1.95 4.25
N GLU A 99 -3.92 -2.51 3.64
CA GLU A 99 -3.82 -3.14 2.32
C GLU A 99 -4.11 -2.14 1.18
N LEU A 100 -3.71 -2.49 -0.04
CA LEU A 100 -4.06 -1.78 -1.27
C LEU A 100 -5.16 -2.55 -2.02
N LEU A 101 -6.17 -1.83 -2.51
CA LEU A 101 -7.21 -2.42 -3.37
C LEU A 101 -6.96 -2.04 -4.82
N PHE A 102 -7.22 -2.97 -5.72
CA PHE A 102 -7.19 -2.79 -7.17
C PHE A 102 -8.60 -2.74 -7.73
N LEU A 103 -9.04 -1.56 -8.17
CA LEU A 103 -10.30 -1.36 -8.87
C LEU A 103 -10.09 -1.56 -10.38
N LYS A 104 -10.84 -2.48 -10.97
CA LYS A 104 -11.00 -2.66 -12.42
C LYS A 104 -12.44 -2.28 -12.81
N LEU A 105 -12.61 -1.17 -13.54
CA LEU A 105 -13.90 -0.67 -14.01
C LEU A 105 -13.99 -0.85 -15.53
N THR A 106 -15.03 -1.54 -15.98
CA THR A 106 -15.26 -1.94 -17.38
C THR A 106 -16.63 -1.43 -17.84
N PRO A 107 -16.70 -0.37 -18.65
CA PRO A 107 -17.97 0.13 -19.19
C PRO A 107 -18.54 -0.77 -20.28
N GLU A 108 -19.85 -0.67 -20.51
CA GLU A 108 -20.53 -1.31 -21.64
C GLU A 108 -20.16 -0.66 -22.97
N LYS A 109 -20.06 -1.48 -24.03
CA LYS A 109 -19.54 -1.02 -25.33
C LYS A 109 -20.32 0.14 -25.95
N THR A 110 -21.62 0.22 -25.67
CA THR A 110 -22.56 1.20 -26.22
C THR A 110 -22.34 2.64 -25.77
N ILE A 111 -21.55 2.87 -24.71
CA ILE A 111 -21.29 4.21 -24.16
C ILE A 111 -19.82 4.62 -24.18
N LEU A 112 -18.91 3.78 -24.69
CA LEU A 112 -17.46 4.01 -24.64
C LEU A 112 -17.02 5.36 -25.24
N SER A 113 -17.66 5.77 -26.34
CA SER A 113 -17.40 7.05 -27.03
C SER A 113 -17.95 8.28 -26.29
N LYS A 114 -18.47 8.12 -25.06
CA LYS A 114 -19.02 9.19 -24.23
C LYS A 114 -18.31 9.31 -22.86
N LEU A 115 -17.31 8.46 -22.60
CA LEU A 115 -16.62 8.35 -21.30
C LEU A 115 -15.27 9.08 -21.29
N ASP A 116 -15.32 10.37 -21.62
CA ASP A 116 -14.14 11.22 -21.71
C ASP A 116 -13.74 11.85 -20.36
N ARG A 117 -14.62 11.80 -19.36
CA ARG A 117 -14.46 12.52 -18.08
C ARG A 117 -14.92 11.73 -16.85
N ILE A 118 -14.83 10.40 -16.87
CA ILE A 118 -15.07 9.61 -15.66
C ILE A 118 -14.11 10.03 -14.57
N LYS A 119 -14.65 10.34 -13.39
CA LYS A 119 -13.89 10.58 -12.16
C LYS A 119 -14.20 9.48 -11.16
N ILE A 120 -13.20 9.11 -10.39
CA ILE A 120 -13.29 8.09 -9.34
C ILE A 120 -12.84 8.75 -8.05
N PHE A 121 -13.62 8.60 -6.99
CA PHE A 121 -13.27 9.11 -5.67
C PHE A 121 -13.27 7.97 -4.66
N TRP A 122 -12.38 8.09 -3.67
CA TRP A 122 -12.40 7.28 -2.46
C TRP A 122 -12.46 8.22 -1.27
N GLU A 123 -13.49 8.09 -0.44
CA GLU A 123 -13.70 8.95 0.73
C GLU A 123 -13.66 10.46 0.35
N LYS A 124 -14.37 10.84 -0.72
CA LYS A 124 -14.39 12.20 -1.30
C LYS A 124 -13.05 12.75 -1.83
N LYS A 125 -11.98 11.95 -1.84
CA LYS A 125 -10.71 12.29 -2.51
C LYS A 125 -10.71 11.70 -3.93
N GLU A 126 -10.50 12.53 -4.94
CA GLU A 126 -10.32 12.07 -6.32
C GLU A 126 -9.06 11.21 -6.42
N ILE A 127 -9.16 10.03 -7.06
CA ILE A 127 -8.05 9.08 -7.21
C ILE A 127 -7.63 8.97 -8.68
N PRO A 128 -6.31 8.98 -8.98
CA PRO A 128 -5.82 8.78 -10.32
C PRO A 128 -6.02 7.33 -10.79
N TYR A 129 -6.16 7.14 -12.10
CA TYR A 129 -6.37 5.85 -12.72
C TYR A 129 -5.55 5.71 -14.02
N THR A 130 -5.29 4.46 -14.41
CA THR A 130 -4.84 4.11 -15.76
C THR A 130 -6.02 3.74 -16.63
N LYS A 131 -6.14 4.38 -17.80
CA LYS A 131 -7.01 3.92 -18.90
C LYS A 131 -6.15 3.11 -19.86
N LYS A 132 -6.39 1.80 -19.97
CA LYS A 132 -5.78 0.94 -21.00
C LYS A 132 -6.91 0.36 -21.84
N GLU A 133 -6.82 0.57 -23.15
CA GLU A 133 -7.90 0.28 -24.10
C GLU A 133 -9.21 0.94 -23.65
N LEU A 134 -10.10 0.16 -23.05
CA LEU A 134 -11.46 0.53 -22.66
C LEU A 134 -11.74 0.22 -21.18
N VAL A 135 -10.70 -0.11 -20.42
CA VAL A 135 -10.78 -0.49 -19.00
C VAL A 135 -10.01 0.54 -18.16
N PHE A 136 -10.62 0.92 -17.04
CA PHE A 136 -10.06 1.85 -16.07
C PHE A 136 -9.56 1.09 -14.85
N TYR A 137 -8.33 1.39 -14.43
CA TYR A 137 -7.63 0.72 -13.34
C TYR A 137 -7.20 1.74 -12.30
N ALA A 138 -7.64 1.59 -11.05
CA ALA A 138 -7.28 2.51 -9.96
C ALA A 138 -6.78 1.76 -8.73
N TRP A 139 -5.88 2.39 -7.98
CA TRP A 139 -5.29 1.87 -6.75
C TRP A 139 -5.86 2.62 -5.56
N ILE A 140 -6.52 1.93 -4.63
CA ILE A 140 -7.19 2.55 -3.47
C ILE A 140 -6.43 2.17 -2.19
N PRO A 141 -5.67 3.10 -1.58
CA PRO A 141 -4.91 2.81 -0.37
C PRO A 141 -5.78 2.85 0.89
N ILE A 142 -5.81 1.76 1.63
CA ILE A 142 -6.46 1.73 2.94
C ILE A 142 -5.43 2.05 4.01
N SER A 143 -5.60 3.18 4.68
CA SER A 143 -4.74 3.57 5.80
C SER A 143 -4.70 2.46 6.87
N PRO A 144 -3.52 2.14 7.43
CA PRO A 144 -3.42 1.31 8.63
C PRO A 144 -4.24 1.83 9.82
N GLU A 145 -4.51 3.14 9.84
CA GLU A 145 -5.30 3.84 10.87
C GLU A 145 -6.73 4.18 10.37
N PHE A 146 -7.21 3.54 9.29
CA PHE A 146 -8.57 3.75 8.79
C PHE A 146 -9.61 3.36 9.85
N ASN A 147 -10.45 4.29 10.27
CA ASN A 147 -11.24 4.18 11.51
C ASN A 147 -12.69 3.68 11.32
N LYS A 148 -13.20 3.64 10.08
CA LYS A 148 -14.55 3.18 9.74
C LYS A 148 -14.57 1.65 9.49
N LYS A 149 -15.78 1.06 9.52
CA LYS A 149 -16.03 -0.36 9.16
C LYS A 149 -16.13 -0.58 7.64
N SER A 150 -16.21 0.49 6.89
CA SER A 150 -16.39 0.55 5.45
C SER A 150 -15.87 1.90 4.95
N GLY A 151 -15.53 1.97 3.65
CA GLY A 151 -15.23 3.22 2.97
C GLY A 151 -16.08 3.36 1.71
N ILE A 152 -16.25 4.60 1.27
CA ILE A 152 -17.10 4.94 0.13
C ILE A 152 -16.25 5.09 -1.14
N LEU A 153 -16.51 4.23 -2.11
CA LEU A 153 -16.09 4.41 -3.50
C LEU A 153 -17.19 5.19 -4.22
N GLU A 154 -16.83 6.27 -4.89
CA GLU A 154 -17.75 7.06 -5.70
C GLU A 154 -17.29 7.02 -7.16
N ILE A 155 -18.23 6.82 -8.07
CA ILE A 155 -17.99 6.91 -9.51
C ILE A 155 -18.84 8.06 -10.02
N HIS A 156 -18.21 9.04 -10.66
CA HIS A 156 -18.81 10.29 -11.13
C HIS A 156 -18.70 10.33 -12.66
N ASP A 157 -19.84 10.23 -13.36
CA ASP A 157 -19.95 10.40 -14.81
C ASP A 157 -21.43 10.56 -15.23
N LYS A 158 -21.74 11.63 -15.97
CA LYS A 158 -23.11 11.98 -16.39
C LYS A 158 -23.72 11.02 -17.40
N ASN A 159 -22.91 10.27 -18.14
CA ASN A 159 -23.37 9.28 -19.12
C ASN A 159 -23.61 7.91 -18.48
N LEU A 160 -22.94 7.59 -17.36
CA LEU A 160 -23.22 6.40 -16.55
C LEU A 160 -24.52 6.51 -15.75
N PHE A 161 -24.89 7.70 -15.29
CA PHE A 161 -25.96 7.89 -14.31
C PHE A 161 -27.01 8.93 -14.75
N ARG A 162 -28.24 8.48 -15.04
CA ARG A 162 -29.31 9.31 -15.63
C ARG A 162 -30.01 10.30 -14.70
N LYS A 163 -29.80 10.22 -13.37
CA LYS A 163 -30.54 11.03 -12.36
C LYS A 163 -29.63 11.86 -11.45
N ASN A 164 -28.49 11.31 -11.05
CA ASN A 164 -27.45 11.98 -10.28
C ASN A 164 -26.17 11.89 -11.11
N ASP A 165 -25.27 12.87 -11.04
CA ASP A 165 -23.99 12.81 -11.78
C ASP A 165 -23.02 11.72 -11.27
N TYR A 166 -23.36 11.03 -10.17
CA TYR A 166 -22.52 10.05 -9.48
C TYR A 166 -23.33 8.95 -8.78
N LYS A 167 -22.64 7.87 -8.38
CA LYS A 167 -23.16 6.84 -7.49
C LYS A 167 -22.10 6.37 -6.49
N GLU A 168 -22.55 6.15 -5.25
CA GLU A 168 -21.73 5.67 -4.13
C GLU A 168 -21.82 4.14 -3.96
N TYR A 169 -20.72 3.55 -3.49
CA TYR A 169 -20.59 2.13 -3.19
C TYR A 169 -19.86 1.94 -1.86
N GLU A 170 -20.57 1.38 -0.89
CA GLU A 170 -19.98 1.01 0.39
C GLU A 170 -19.11 -0.25 0.24
N ILE A 171 -17.81 -0.12 0.51
CA ILE A 171 -16.83 -1.20 0.46
C ILE A 171 -16.45 -1.55 1.91
N PRO A 172 -16.63 -2.79 2.38
CA PRO A 172 -16.28 -3.18 3.75
C PRO A 172 -14.78 -3.07 3.98
N ILE A 173 -14.38 -2.66 5.19
CA ILE A 173 -12.98 -2.55 5.61
C ILE A 173 -12.84 -3.13 7.03
N HIS A 174 -12.13 -4.26 7.13
CA HIS A 174 -11.84 -4.93 8.38
C HIS A 174 -10.65 -4.29 9.11
N LYS A 175 -10.67 -4.32 10.45
CA LYS A 175 -9.51 -3.95 11.26
C LYS A 175 -8.40 -4.99 11.13
N THR A 176 -7.15 -4.54 11.18
CA THR A 176 -5.95 -5.39 11.13
C THR A 176 -5.23 -5.37 12.46
N THR A 177 -5.04 -6.54 13.07
CA THR A 177 -4.20 -6.69 14.27
C THR A 177 -2.73 -6.75 13.85
N PHE A 178 -2.08 -5.59 13.78
CA PHE A 178 -0.67 -5.50 13.43
C PHE A 178 0.25 -6.07 14.51
N SER A 179 1.32 -6.74 14.10
CA SER A 179 2.26 -7.40 15.02
C SER A 179 2.96 -6.42 15.96
N VAL A 180 3.26 -6.87 17.18
CA VAL A 180 3.99 -6.08 18.18
C VAL A 180 5.17 -6.89 18.71
N THR A 181 6.32 -6.26 18.88
CA THR A 181 7.47 -6.84 19.60
C THR A 181 7.87 -5.94 20.75
N LYS A 182 7.90 -6.49 21.97
CA LYS A 182 8.47 -5.83 23.14
C LYS A 182 10.00 -6.01 23.09
N VAL A 183 10.75 -4.93 23.29
CA VAL A 183 12.22 -4.97 23.36
C VAL A 183 12.67 -4.32 24.67
N SER A 184 13.60 -4.97 25.37
CA SER A 184 14.21 -4.46 26.61
C SER A 184 15.36 -3.50 26.35
N SER A 185 16.04 -3.63 25.21
CA SER A 185 17.07 -2.72 24.70
C SER A 185 16.99 -2.64 23.17
N LEU A 186 17.50 -1.54 22.61
CA LEU A 186 17.72 -1.41 21.17
C LEU A 186 19.20 -1.63 20.89
N THR A 187 19.53 -2.71 20.19
CA THR A 187 20.89 -2.94 19.64
C THR A 187 21.09 -2.06 18.40
N MET A 188 21.20 -0.75 18.62
CA MET A 188 21.40 0.27 17.60
C MET A 188 22.57 1.18 17.99
N ASP A 189 23.27 1.71 17.00
CA ASP A 189 24.28 2.75 17.17
C ASP A 189 23.67 3.97 17.87
N LYS A 190 24.40 4.54 18.85
CA LYS A 190 23.97 5.68 19.66
C LYS A 190 23.52 6.86 18.80
N LYS A 191 24.14 7.08 17.63
CA LYS A 191 23.72 8.17 16.72
C LYS A 191 22.24 8.10 16.33
N TYR A 192 21.64 6.91 16.28
CA TYR A 192 20.22 6.73 15.96
C TYR A 192 19.29 6.70 17.18
N THR A 193 19.83 6.70 18.40
CA THR A 193 19.05 6.53 19.65
C THR A 193 19.25 7.65 20.68
N SER A 194 20.26 8.51 20.52
CA SER A 194 20.49 9.68 21.37
C SER A 194 19.34 10.67 21.26
N GLN A 195 18.99 11.30 22.39
CA GLN A 195 18.01 12.40 22.42
C GLN A 195 18.63 13.73 21.98
N GLU A 196 19.95 13.86 22.16
CA GLU A 196 20.76 15.00 21.71
C GLU A 196 21.59 14.56 20.49
N LEU A 197 21.51 15.34 19.42
CA LEU A 197 22.24 15.12 18.17
C LEU A 197 23.01 16.40 17.81
N PRO A 198 24.21 16.31 17.21
CA PRO A 198 24.94 17.48 16.72
C PRO A 198 24.12 18.28 15.70
N GLN A 199 24.32 19.60 15.63
CA GLN A 199 23.57 20.45 14.70
C GLN A 199 23.70 19.99 13.23
N GLU A 200 24.92 19.63 12.79
CA GLU A 200 25.18 19.05 11.47
C GLU A 200 24.31 17.81 11.18
N THR A 201 24.08 16.97 12.19
CA THR A 201 23.20 15.79 12.07
C THR A 201 21.75 16.20 11.93
N LEU A 202 21.29 17.22 12.67
CA LEU A 202 19.94 17.76 12.54
C LEU A 202 19.71 18.40 11.17
N ASP A 203 20.70 19.15 10.66
CA ASP A 203 20.66 19.78 9.34
C ASP A 203 20.63 18.73 8.23
N PHE A 204 21.43 17.66 8.34
CA PHE A 204 21.37 16.53 7.40
C PHE A 204 20.04 15.77 7.47
N ILE A 205 19.44 15.61 8.65
CA ILE A 205 18.08 15.06 8.79
C ILE A 205 17.04 15.98 8.12
N ALA A 206 17.20 17.30 8.21
CA ALA A 206 16.32 18.27 7.56
C ALA A 206 16.46 18.23 6.02
N ASP A 207 17.67 18.17 5.48
CA ASP A 207 17.92 17.95 4.04
C ASP A 207 17.33 16.62 3.55
N CYS A 208 17.53 15.53 4.29
CA CYS A 208 16.90 14.24 4.02
C CYS A 208 15.36 14.33 4.00
N SER A 209 14.76 15.13 4.88
CA SER A 209 13.32 15.35 4.92
C SER A 209 12.84 16.13 3.69
N LYS A 210 13.55 17.20 3.33
CA LYS A 210 13.29 18.03 2.14
C LYS A 210 13.39 17.21 0.85
N ALA A 211 14.45 16.44 0.66
CA ALA A 211 14.65 15.60 -0.52
C ALA A 211 13.54 14.55 -0.70
N LYS A 212 13.03 13.96 0.40
CA LYS A 212 11.86 13.08 0.36
C LYS A 212 10.57 13.82 0.01
N ALA A 213 10.37 15.01 0.57
CA ALA A 213 9.21 15.84 0.24
C ALA A 213 9.22 16.28 -1.24
N GLU A 214 10.39 16.55 -1.80
CA GLU A 214 10.59 16.82 -3.24
C GLU A 214 10.28 15.59 -4.10
N ALA A 215 10.84 14.44 -3.78
CA ALA A 215 10.59 13.19 -4.51
C ALA A 215 9.11 12.79 -4.54
N PHE A 216 8.38 12.96 -3.44
CA PHE A 216 6.94 12.66 -3.37
C PHE A 216 6.03 13.75 -3.98
N ARG A 217 6.60 14.84 -4.52
CA ARG A 217 5.89 15.80 -5.39
C ARG A 217 6.06 15.47 -6.87
N SER A 218 6.74 14.38 -7.22
CA SER A 218 6.83 13.90 -8.60
C SER A 218 5.44 13.78 -9.23
N LYS A 219 5.35 14.16 -10.50
CA LYS A 219 4.20 13.92 -11.36
C LYS A 219 4.73 13.37 -12.67
N THR A 220 4.37 12.13 -12.96
CA THR A 220 4.70 11.46 -14.21
C THR A 220 3.42 10.95 -14.84
N ASP A 221 3.34 11.02 -16.17
CA ASP A 221 2.20 10.49 -16.95
C ASP A 221 2.25 8.95 -17.09
N LEU A 222 3.10 8.29 -16.28
CA LEU A 222 3.29 6.85 -16.28
C LEU A 222 2.00 6.13 -15.89
N GLN A 223 1.77 5.02 -16.57
CA GLN A 223 0.57 4.20 -16.46
C GLN A 223 0.93 2.84 -15.88
N ILE A 224 0.18 2.37 -14.89
CA ILE A 224 0.44 1.09 -14.24
C ILE A 224 -0.45 0.05 -14.91
N ALA A 225 0.15 -0.66 -15.87
CA ALA A 225 -0.53 -1.62 -16.75
C ALA A 225 0.04 -3.05 -16.66
N SER A 226 0.80 -3.36 -15.60
CA SER A 226 1.42 -4.68 -15.40
C SER A 226 1.58 -5.05 -13.92
N ASP A 227 1.54 -6.35 -13.60
CA ASP A 227 1.67 -6.86 -12.23
C ASP A 227 3.03 -6.54 -11.59
N PHE A 228 3.07 -6.45 -10.26
CA PHE A 228 4.29 -6.18 -9.50
C PHE A 228 5.06 -7.47 -9.17
N VAL A 229 6.39 -7.44 -9.31
CA VAL A 229 7.29 -8.57 -9.00
C VAL A 229 7.97 -8.42 -7.64
N TYR A 230 8.55 -9.51 -7.13
CA TYR A 230 9.41 -9.47 -5.96
C TYR A 230 10.72 -8.72 -6.26
N PRO A 231 11.24 -7.90 -5.33
CA PRO A 231 12.49 -7.16 -5.52
C PRO A 231 13.75 -8.03 -5.33
N VAL A 232 13.59 -9.29 -4.91
CA VAL A 232 14.68 -10.24 -4.64
C VAL A 232 14.30 -11.63 -5.15
N THR A 233 15.30 -12.43 -5.53
CA THR A 233 15.11 -13.79 -6.06
C THR A 233 14.73 -14.80 -4.97
N GLU A 234 15.35 -14.70 -3.78
CA GLU A 234 15.01 -15.53 -2.61
C GLU A 234 14.02 -14.82 -1.69
N VAL A 235 12.74 -15.15 -1.82
CA VAL A 235 11.67 -14.55 -1.03
C VAL A 235 11.61 -15.16 0.38
N GLN A 236 12.22 -14.49 1.35
CA GLN A 236 12.12 -14.80 2.78
C GLN A 236 11.80 -13.51 3.57
N PHE A 237 10.68 -13.47 4.29
CA PHE A 237 10.27 -12.30 5.07
C PHE A 237 10.83 -12.34 6.50
N THR A 238 11.31 -11.21 7.02
CA THR A 238 11.82 -11.09 8.41
C THR A 238 10.95 -10.19 9.28
N SER A 239 10.31 -9.17 8.70
CA SER A 239 9.45 -8.22 9.43
C SER A 239 8.23 -7.83 8.60
N PRO A 240 6.99 -8.04 9.10
CA PRO A 240 5.78 -7.66 8.39
C PRO A 240 5.49 -6.16 8.46
N PHE A 241 4.59 -5.72 7.57
CA PHE A 241 4.10 -4.36 7.49
C PHE A 241 3.42 -3.89 8.79
N TYR A 242 3.65 -2.62 9.11
CA TYR A 242 3.09 -1.89 10.25
C TYR A 242 3.37 -2.48 11.64
N LYS A 243 4.29 -3.44 11.74
CA LYS A 243 4.79 -3.99 13.00
C LYS A 243 5.30 -2.86 13.92
N ARG A 244 4.91 -2.89 15.18
CA ARG A 244 5.32 -1.89 16.19
C ARG A 244 6.31 -2.47 17.18
N ARG A 245 7.41 -1.77 17.44
CA ARG A 245 8.29 -2.04 18.59
C ARG A 245 7.74 -1.30 19.81
N ILE A 246 7.70 -1.96 20.98
CA ILE A 246 7.41 -1.32 22.27
C ILE A 246 8.69 -1.33 23.09
N TYR A 247 9.13 -0.14 23.51
CA TYR A 247 10.29 0.07 24.37
C TYR A 247 9.84 0.91 25.57
N ASN A 248 10.13 0.45 26.79
CA ASN A 248 9.75 1.12 28.04
C ASN A 248 8.28 1.60 28.09
N LYS A 249 7.34 0.72 27.69
CA LYS A 249 5.89 0.96 27.53
C LYS A 249 5.48 1.95 26.42
N THR A 250 6.41 2.68 25.82
CA THR A 250 6.18 3.58 24.68
C THR A 250 6.15 2.80 23.36
N LYS A 251 5.18 3.10 22.49
CA LYS A 251 5.12 2.57 21.12
C LYS A 251 6.07 3.36 20.22
N GLY A 252 7.04 2.69 19.61
CA GLY A 252 7.86 3.28 18.55
C GLY A 252 7.06 3.49 17.26
N LYS A 253 7.66 4.18 16.28
CA LYS A 253 7.08 4.35 14.96
C LYS A 253 6.77 2.96 14.33
N PRO A 254 5.62 2.81 13.66
CA PRO A 254 5.27 1.55 13.00
C PRO A 254 6.18 1.30 11.80
N HIS A 255 6.39 0.03 11.48
CA HIS A 255 7.22 -0.41 10.37
C HIS A 255 6.58 -0.03 9.02
N GLY A 256 7.20 0.88 8.27
CA GLY A 256 6.62 1.48 7.06
C GLY A 256 6.57 0.60 5.80
N GLY A 257 7.01 -0.66 5.90
CA GLY A 257 7.24 -1.54 4.76
C GLY A 257 7.36 -3.00 5.18
N VAL A 258 7.94 -3.85 4.34
CA VAL A 258 8.21 -5.27 4.62
C VAL A 258 9.69 -5.53 4.44
N ASP A 259 10.27 -6.26 5.39
CA ASP A 259 11.69 -6.61 5.36
C ASP A 259 11.87 -7.99 4.72
N PHE A 260 12.74 -8.03 3.72
CA PHE A 260 13.22 -9.23 3.04
C PHE A 260 14.61 -9.60 3.55
N LYS A 261 14.81 -10.86 3.91
CA LYS A 261 16.13 -11.40 4.24
C LYS A 261 17.01 -11.37 2.99
N GLY A 262 18.22 -10.87 3.12
CA GLY A 262 19.25 -10.95 2.07
C GLY A 262 20.62 -10.82 2.71
N ALA A 263 21.64 -11.45 2.11
CA ALA A 263 23.02 -11.17 2.49
C ALA A 263 23.41 -9.79 1.97
N GLN A 264 24.40 -9.14 2.58
CA GLN A 264 24.97 -7.93 1.98
C GLN A 264 25.50 -8.26 0.57
N GLY A 265 25.17 -7.43 -0.41
CA GLY A 265 25.50 -7.64 -1.82
C GLY A 265 24.42 -8.39 -2.63
N THR A 266 23.38 -8.96 -2.00
CA THR A 266 22.27 -9.59 -2.75
C THR A 266 21.60 -8.57 -3.70
N PRO A 267 21.43 -8.85 -4.99
CA PRO A 267 20.78 -7.95 -5.95
C PRO A 267 19.37 -7.53 -5.54
N ILE A 268 19.05 -6.25 -5.76
CA ILE A 268 17.71 -5.66 -5.59
C ILE A 268 17.20 -5.23 -6.96
N TYR A 269 15.96 -5.63 -7.28
CA TYR A 269 15.30 -5.35 -8.54
C TYR A 269 14.08 -4.45 -8.38
N ALA A 270 13.78 -3.65 -9.41
CA ALA A 270 12.59 -2.80 -9.42
C ALA A 270 11.29 -3.61 -9.52
N ILE A 271 10.34 -3.34 -8.61
CA ILE A 271 9.08 -4.10 -8.54
C ILE A 271 8.10 -3.83 -9.69
N ASN A 272 8.24 -2.70 -10.40
CA ASN A 272 7.48 -2.34 -11.60
C ASN A 272 8.23 -1.27 -12.42
N ASP A 273 7.76 -0.98 -13.63
CA ASP A 273 8.25 0.12 -14.47
C ASP A 273 8.12 1.47 -13.75
N GLY A 274 9.07 2.40 -13.94
CA GLY A 274 9.04 3.69 -13.25
C GLY A 274 10.13 4.69 -13.63
N THR A 275 10.19 5.78 -12.90
CA THR A 275 11.29 6.77 -12.93
C THR A 275 11.90 6.89 -11.53
N VAL A 276 13.23 6.90 -11.42
CA VAL A 276 13.90 7.15 -10.14
C VAL A 276 13.74 8.61 -9.76
N VAL A 277 13.12 8.87 -8.61
CA VAL A 277 12.85 10.22 -8.09
C VAL A 277 13.69 10.57 -6.86
N LEU A 278 14.35 9.57 -6.26
CA LEU A 278 15.39 9.75 -5.24
C LEU A 278 16.37 8.59 -5.32
N SER A 279 17.67 8.87 -5.28
CA SER A 279 18.72 7.85 -5.13
C SER A 279 19.95 8.51 -4.51
N ARG A 280 20.11 8.38 -3.18
CA ARG A 280 21.25 8.94 -2.41
C ARG A 280 21.35 8.31 -1.02
N SER A 281 22.44 8.60 -0.31
CA SER A 281 22.54 8.33 1.13
C SER A 281 21.67 9.29 1.94
N MET A 282 21.02 8.75 2.96
CA MET A 282 20.04 9.38 3.85
C MET A 282 20.29 8.93 5.30
N TYR A 283 19.92 9.76 6.28
CA TYR A 283 20.26 9.49 7.68
C TYR A 283 19.67 8.17 8.24
N TYR A 284 18.35 8.00 8.18
CA TYR A 284 17.67 6.83 8.73
C TYR A 284 17.57 5.69 7.72
N GLU A 285 17.24 6.02 6.47
CA GLU A 285 17.06 5.04 5.40
C GLU A 285 18.38 4.48 4.86
N GLY A 286 19.53 5.10 5.15
CA GLY A 286 20.81 4.73 4.55
C GLY A 286 20.85 5.09 3.07
N ASN A 287 21.53 4.28 2.25
CA ASN A 287 21.39 4.38 0.80
C ASN A 287 19.95 4.02 0.42
N PHE A 288 19.27 4.98 -0.19
CA PHE A 288 17.82 4.98 -0.36
C PHE A 288 17.44 5.28 -1.82
N THR A 289 16.74 4.35 -2.45
CA THR A 289 16.12 4.54 -3.78
C THR A 289 14.61 4.70 -3.65
N VAL A 290 14.03 5.67 -4.38
CA VAL A 290 12.57 5.81 -4.58
C VAL A 290 12.27 5.83 -6.07
N ILE A 291 11.33 4.99 -6.49
CA ILE A 291 10.84 4.91 -7.87
C ILE A 291 9.37 5.35 -7.89
N ASP A 292 9.07 6.35 -8.72
CA ASP A 292 7.71 6.76 -9.09
C ASP A 292 7.22 5.88 -10.25
N HIS A 293 6.11 5.19 -10.04
CA HIS A 293 5.46 4.32 -11.02
C HIS A 293 4.31 5.02 -11.78
N GLY A 294 4.07 6.31 -11.50
CA GLY A 294 2.87 7.03 -11.91
C GLY A 294 1.72 6.88 -10.90
N LEU A 295 0.63 7.64 -11.12
CA LEU A 295 -0.59 7.61 -10.29
C LEU A 295 -0.36 7.81 -8.77
N GLU A 296 0.68 8.56 -8.38
CA GLU A 296 1.16 8.70 -7.00
C GLU A 296 1.53 7.36 -6.30
N VAL A 297 1.97 6.36 -7.06
CA VAL A 297 2.45 5.06 -6.55
C VAL A 297 3.98 5.04 -6.54
N TYR A 298 4.57 4.90 -5.36
CA TYR A 298 6.01 4.93 -5.16
C TYR A 298 6.51 3.67 -4.42
N SER A 299 7.56 3.04 -4.93
CA SER A 299 8.32 2.02 -4.19
C SER A 299 9.56 2.63 -3.54
N LEU A 300 9.86 2.19 -2.32
CA LEU A 300 10.89 2.74 -1.43
C LEU A 300 11.84 1.61 -1.01
N TYR A 301 13.12 1.68 -1.38
CA TYR A 301 14.12 0.65 -1.10
C TYR A 301 15.18 1.23 -0.17
N MET A 302 15.32 0.70 1.05
CA MET A 302 16.23 1.25 2.08
C MET A 302 17.37 0.30 2.41
N HIS A 303 18.35 0.83 3.15
CA HIS A 303 19.49 0.15 3.75
C HIS A 303 20.49 -0.44 2.75
N GLN A 304 20.45 0.00 1.49
CA GLN A 304 21.24 -0.57 0.40
C GLN A 304 22.75 -0.50 0.68
N SER A 305 23.52 -1.49 0.24
CA SER A 305 25.00 -1.38 0.22
C SER A 305 25.47 -0.57 -1.00
N GLU A 306 24.72 -0.66 -2.10
CA GLU A 306 25.04 -0.03 -3.38
C GLU A 306 23.78 0.56 -4.03
N LEU A 307 23.93 1.72 -4.65
CA LEU A 307 22.93 2.37 -5.51
C LEU A 307 23.40 2.17 -6.96
N ASN A 308 22.64 1.43 -7.77
CA ASN A 308 22.99 1.19 -9.18
C ASN A 308 22.25 2.12 -10.17
N VAL A 309 21.46 3.07 -9.64
CA VAL A 309 20.65 4.02 -10.41
C VAL A 309 20.74 5.43 -9.83
N LYS A 310 20.49 6.45 -10.66
CA LYS A 310 20.48 7.88 -10.31
C LYS A 310 19.10 8.49 -10.60
N VAL A 311 18.83 9.66 -9.99
CA VAL A 311 17.58 10.41 -10.22
C VAL A 311 17.42 10.73 -11.71
N GLY A 312 16.21 10.52 -12.23
CA GLY A 312 15.87 10.68 -13.65
C GLY A 312 15.95 9.40 -14.48
N ASP A 313 16.62 8.35 -14.00
CA ASP A 313 16.70 7.06 -14.71
C ASP A 313 15.30 6.47 -14.93
N LYS A 314 15.06 5.98 -16.15
CA LYS A 314 13.86 5.22 -16.53
C LYS A 314 14.13 3.75 -16.31
N ILE A 315 13.26 3.11 -15.54
CA ILE A 315 13.46 1.77 -15.01
C ILE A 315 12.35 0.86 -15.53
N LYS A 316 12.73 -0.35 -15.94
CA LYS A 316 11.82 -1.45 -16.24
C LYS A 316 11.68 -2.40 -15.06
N LYS A 317 10.52 -3.04 -14.98
CA LYS A 317 10.24 -4.08 -14.00
C LYS A 317 11.27 -5.21 -14.09
N GLY A 318 11.97 -5.47 -13.00
CA GLY A 318 13.05 -6.46 -12.94
C GLY A 318 14.45 -5.92 -13.22
N ASP A 319 14.64 -4.64 -13.52
CA ASP A 319 15.96 -4.03 -13.64
C ASP A 319 16.69 -4.01 -12.29
N LEU A 320 18.01 -4.17 -12.32
CA LEU A 320 18.89 -4.06 -11.16
C LEU A 320 19.00 -2.60 -10.71
N ILE A 321 18.58 -2.29 -9.48
CA ILE A 321 18.59 -0.92 -8.93
C ILE A 321 19.56 -0.73 -7.76
N GLY A 322 20.05 -1.82 -7.18
CA GLY A 322 20.94 -1.76 -6.03
C GLY A 322 21.30 -3.12 -5.48
N LYS A 323 21.94 -3.12 -4.30
CA LYS A 323 22.29 -4.33 -3.55
C LYS A 323 21.88 -4.20 -2.08
N VAL A 324 21.43 -5.30 -1.48
CA VAL A 324 21.10 -5.42 -0.05
C VAL A 324 22.29 -5.00 0.80
N GLY A 325 22.03 -4.33 1.92
CA GLY A 325 23.07 -3.90 2.85
C GLY A 325 22.50 -3.64 4.24
N SER A 326 23.23 -2.86 5.03
CA SER A 326 22.85 -2.48 6.39
C SER A 326 23.15 -1.01 6.69
N THR A 327 23.08 -0.14 5.67
CA THR A 327 23.36 1.30 5.83
C THR A 327 22.21 2.02 6.54
N GLY A 328 22.49 3.16 7.17
CA GLY A 328 21.48 3.90 7.94
C GLY A 328 21.10 3.20 9.24
N MET A 329 19.85 3.40 9.68
CA MET A 329 19.29 2.86 10.92
C MET A 329 18.87 1.40 10.76
N SER A 330 19.84 0.50 10.57
CA SER A 330 19.63 -0.95 10.43
C SER A 330 20.35 -1.77 11.51
N THR A 331 19.77 -2.91 11.90
CA THR A 331 20.36 -3.88 12.85
C THR A 331 21.18 -5.00 12.16
N GLY A 332 21.23 -5.02 10.82
CA GLY A 332 21.93 -6.05 10.04
C GLY A 332 21.39 -6.18 8.61
N PRO A 333 22.06 -6.95 7.73
CA PRO A 333 21.70 -7.00 6.30
C PRO A 333 20.26 -7.44 6.02
N HIS A 334 19.50 -6.58 5.34
CA HIS A 334 18.16 -6.85 4.81
C HIS A 334 17.77 -5.81 3.75
N LEU A 335 16.76 -6.11 2.94
CA LEU A 335 16.05 -5.10 2.15
C LEU A 335 14.78 -4.71 2.90
N HIS A 336 14.65 -3.44 3.25
CA HIS A 336 13.35 -2.86 3.60
C HIS A 336 12.68 -2.32 2.33
N LEU A 337 11.49 -2.83 2.01
CA LEU A 337 10.66 -2.31 0.92
C LEU A 337 9.42 -1.61 1.49
N GLY A 338 9.27 -0.31 1.22
CA GLY A 338 8.03 0.42 1.44
C GLY A 338 7.21 0.58 0.15
N LEU A 339 5.89 0.70 0.27
CA LEU A 339 4.99 1.07 -0.82
C LEU A 339 4.11 2.24 -0.35
N ARG A 340 4.19 3.36 -1.07
CA ARG A 340 3.46 4.60 -0.79
C ARG A 340 2.50 4.88 -1.94
N VAL A 341 1.22 4.96 -1.68
CA VAL A 341 0.19 5.25 -2.69
C VAL A 341 -0.63 6.46 -2.24
N GLN A 342 -0.68 7.49 -3.07
CA GLN A 342 -1.49 8.70 -2.88
C GLN A 342 -1.34 9.37 -1.49
N GLY A 343 -0.13 9.32 -0.94
CA GLY A 343 0.19 9.88 0.38
C GLY A 343 0.13 8.89 1.56
N THR A 344 -0.37 7.67 1.36
CA THR A 344 -0.55 6.64 2.40
C THR A 344 0.48 5.52 2.25
N MET A 345 1.09 5.07 3.35
CA MET A 345 1.89 3.83 3.35
C MET A 345 0.95 2.62 3.40
N VAL A 346 1.17 1.65 2.51
CA VAL A 346 0.41 0.39 2.42
C VAL A 346 1.36 -0.80 2.42
N ASN A 347 0.83 -1.97 2.74
CA ASN A 347 1.57 -3.23 2.71
C ASN A 347 2.03 -3.55 1.28
N PRO A 348 3.34 -3.64 0.97
CA PRO A 348 3.82 -3.97 -0.37
C PRO A 348 3.32 -5.32 -0.88
N LEU A 349 3.03 -6.26 0.03
CA LEU A 349 2.49 -7.57 -0.33
C LEU A 349 1.07 -7.48 -0.91
N SER A 350 0.36 -6.36 -0.74
CA SER A 350 -0.92 -6.09 -1.40
C SER A 350 -0.82 -6.16 -2.93
N VAL A 351 0.37 -5.94 -3.52
CA VAL A 351 0.58 -6.01 -4.97
C VAL A 351 1.62 -7.05 -5.39
N ILE A 352 2.64 -7.29 -4.58
CA ILE A 352 3.74 -8.18 -4.96
C ILE A 352 3.27 -9.64 -4.96
N GLY A 353 3.48 -10.31 -6.10
CA GLY A 353 3.02 -11.69 -6.31
C GLY A 353 1.52 -11.82 -6.57
N GLN A 354 0.78 -10.71 -6.65
CA GLN A 354 -0.62 -10.69 -7.07
C GLN A 354 -0.74 -10.65 -8.60
N LYS A 355 -1.88 -11.11 -9.10
CA LYS A 355 -2.24 -11.11 -10.52
C LYS A 355 -3.49 -10.27 -10.75
N PHE A 356 -3.35 -9.16 -11.46
CA PHE A 356 -4.36 -8.11 -11.62
C PHE A 356 -4.72 -7.83 -13.08
N PHE A 357 -3.73 -7.98 -13.97
CA PHE A 357 -3.84 -7.65 -15.39
C PHE A 357 -4.01 -8.88 -16.29
N GLU A 358 -4.21 -10.07 -15.69
CA GLU A 358 -4.62 -11.32 -16.35
C GLU A 358 -6.14 -11.39 -16.64
#